data_AF-A0ABD2WJ48-F1
#
_entry.id   AF-A0ABD2WJ48-F1
#
_cell.length_a   1.000
_cell.length_b   1.000
_cell.length_c   1.000
_cell.angle_alpha   90.00
_cell.angle_beta   90.00
_cell.angle_gamma   90.00
#
_symmetry.space_group_name_H-M   'P 1'
#
loop_
_entity.id
_entity.type
_entity.pdbx_description
1 polymer ?
#
loop_
_entity_poly.entity_id
_entity_poly.type
_entity_poly.pdbx_seq_one_letter_code
_entity_poly.pdbx_strand_id
1 'polypeptide(L)'
;MKKGVDNASALGEELGRVLGAAATASALQHTSVIEIKDLDECVTKEEITTALDALLGVPVSKRDPVKSLRKAYAGTHVAVVALPDDLAATALKLGHIRVG
;
A
#
# COMPACT_ATOMS: atom_id res chain seq x y z
N MET A 1 -20.04 20.71 -10.95
CA MET A 1 -21.14 19.73 -10.76
C MET A 1 -20.51 18.37 -10.50
N LYS A 2 -20.72 17.84 -9.28
CA LYS A 2 -20.18 16.57 -8.77
C LYS A 2 -21.06 15.44 -9.32
N LYS A 3 -20.55 14.60 -10.22
CA LYS A 3 -21.30 13.47 -10.82
C LYS A 3 -20.58 12.12 -10.70
N GLY A 4 -19.45 12.09 -9.98
CA GLY A 4 -18.60 10.91 -9.84
C GLY A 4 -18.70 10.21 -8.48
N VAL A 5 -19.32 10.86 -7.49
CA VAL A 5 -19.42 10.31 -6.12
C VAL A 5 -20.68 9.44 -5.98
N ASP A 6 -21.72 9.75 -6.74
CA ASP A 6 -23.06 9.15 -6.60
C ASP A 6 -23.10 7.70 -7.10
N ASN A 7 -22.34 7.39 -8.17
CA ASN A 7 -22.27 6.04 -8.74
C ASN A 7 -21.43 5.07 -7.91
N ALA A 8 -20.35 5.54 -7.28
CA ALA A 8 -19.46 4.67 -6.52
C ALA A 8 -20.13 4.13 -5.25
N SER A 9 -20.90 4.99 -4.58
CA SER A 9 -21.68 4.62 -3.39
C SER A 9 -22.82 3.66 -3.72
N ALA A 10 -23.55 3.91 -4.82
CA ALA A 10 -24.64 3.04 -5.26
C ALA A 10 -24.13 1.64 -5.67
N LEU A 11 -22.98 1.56 -6.34
CA LEU A 11 -22.38 0.29 -6.72
C LEU A 11 -21.90 -0.52 -5.51
N GLY A 12 -21.33 0.16 -4.50
CA GLY A 12 -20.89 -0.48 -3.26
C GLY A 12 -22.05 -1.10 -2.48
N GLU A 13 -23.19 -0.42 -2.43
CA GLU A 13 -24.40 -0.91 -1.76
C GLU A 13 -25.01 -2.13 -2.49
N GLU A 14 -25.06 -2.09 -3.83
CA GLU A 14 -25.54 -3.22 -4.63
C GLU A 14 -24.60 -4.44 -4.54
N LEU A 15 -23.27 -4.21 -4.56
CA LEU A 15 -22.29 -5.28 -4.37
C LEU A 15 -22.38 -5.90 -2.98
N GLY A 16 -22.58 -5.09 -1.94
CA GLY A 16 -22.82 -5.59 -0.57
C GLY A 16 -24.11 -6.40 -0.47
N ARG A 17 -25.14 -6.07 -1.25
CA ARG A 17 -26.39 -6.82 -1.32
C ARG A 17 -26.24 -8.18 -2.01
N VAL A 18 -25.42 -8.27 -3.05
CA VAL A 18 -25.21 -9.50 -3.84
C VAL A 18 -24.17 -10.43 -3.22
N LEU A 19 -23.09 -9.90 -2.67
CA LEU A 19 -21.94 -10.67 -2.15
C LEU A 19 -21.97 -10.83 -0.62
N GLY A 20 -22.92 -10.19 0.08
CA GLY A 20 -23.02 -10.21 1.54
C GLY A 20 -21.91 -9.41 2.25
N ALA A 21 -21.90 -9.44 3.58
CA ALA A 21 -20.98 -8.66 4.43
C ALA A 21 -19.47 -8.98 4.26
N ALA A 22 -19.12 -9.94 3.40
CA ALA A 22 -17.75 -10.37 3.15
C ALA A 22 -17.06 -9.62 2.00
N ALA A 23 -17.78 -8.80 1.22
CA ALA A 23 -17.22 -8.11 0.07
C ALA A 23 -17.12 -6.60 0.30
N THR A 24 -15.93 -6.05 0.07
CA THR A 24 -15.66 -4.61 0.16
C THR A 24 -15.43 -4.06 -1.25
N ALA A 25 -16.30 -3.16 -1.70
CA ALA A 25 -16.10 -2.44 -2.95
C ALA A 25 -15.05 -1.34 -2.74
N SER A 26 -13.97 -1.36 -3.52
CA SER A 26 -12.95 -0.31 -3.53
C SER A 26 -12.77 0.21 -4.95
N ALA A 27 -12.65 1.53 -5.11
CA ALA A 27 -12.34 2.13 -6.40
C ALA A 27 -10.98 1.64 -6.90
N LEU A 28 -10.90 1.29 -8.18
CA LEU A 28 -9.68 0.83 -8.84
C LEU A 28 -8.76 2.05 -9.03
N GLN A 29 -7.88 2.27 -8.05
CA GLN A 29 -6.89 3.34 -8.07
C GLN A 29 -5.64 2.85 -8.83
N HIS A 30 -5.02 3.72 -9.61
CA HIS A 30 -3.69 3.44 -10.16
C HIS A 30 -2.72 3.13 -9.00
N THR A 31 -2.05 1.99 -9.11
CA THR A 31 -1.02 1.56 -8.17
C THR A 31 0.34 1.63 -8.83
N SER A 32 1.26 2.32 -8.18
CA SER A 32 2.66 2.37 -8.53
C SER A 32 3.46 1.38 -7.68
N VAL A 33 4.46 0.77 -8.29
CA VAL A 33 5.37 -0.18 -7.62
C VAL A 33 6.69 0.55 -7.34
N ILE A 34 7.10 0.55 -6.08
CA ILE A 34 8.35 1.14 -5.61
C ILE A 34 9.25 0.08 -4.99
N GLU A 35 10.56 0.26 -5.13
CA GLU A 35 11.56 -0.61 -4.50
C GLU A 35 12.22 0.13 -3.34
N ILE A 36 12.15 -0.47 -2.16
CA ILE A 36 12.87 -0.03 -0.96
C ILE A 36 14.16 -0.85 -0.90
N LYS A 37 15.30 -0.16 -0.93
CA LYS A 37 16.64 -0.76 -0.88
C LYS A 37 17.25 -0.59 0.51
N ASP A 38 18.35 -1.31 0.75
CA ASP A 38 19.16 -1.16 1.97
C ASP A 38 18.41 -1.52 3.25
N LEU A 39 17.50 -2.50 3.18
CA LEU A 39 16.83 -3.02 4.36
C LEU A 39 17.74 -4.00 5.09
N ASP A 40 17.65 -4.05 6.41
CA ASP A 40 18.44 -4.98 7.23
C ASP A 40 17.98 -6.44 7.03
N GLU A 41 18.84 -7.41 7.39
CA GLU A 41 18.51 -8.83 7.26
C GLU A 41 17.40 -9.28 8.21
N CYS A 42 17.23 -8.57 9.33
CA CYS A 42 16.21 -8.88 10.33
C CYS A 42 14.83 -8.27 10.02
N VAL A 43 14.75 -7.37 9.01
CA VAL A 43 13.51 -6.65 8.70
C VAL A 43 12.42 -7.59 8.20
N THR A 44 11.24 -7.51 8.83
CA THR A 44 10.06 -8.27 8.43
C THR A 44 9.09 -7.43 7.59
N LYS A 45 8.16 -8.09 6.89
CA LYS A 45 7.12 -7.40 6.11
C LYS A 45 6.22 -6.50 6.98
N GLU A 46 5.97 -6.92 8.22
CA GLU A 46 5.13 -6.20 9.18
C GLU A 46 5.80 -4.89 9.61
N GLU A 47 7.11 -4.91 9.84
CA GLU A 47 7.87 -3.71 10.18
C GLU A 47 7.94 -2.72 9.02
N ILE A 48 8.15 -3.19 7.80
CA ILE A 48 8.09 -2.34 6.59
C ILE A 48 6.72 -1.68 6.47
N THR A 49 5.66 -2.45 6.71
CA THR A 49 4.29 -1.95 6.62
C THR A 49 4.01 -0.90 7.71
N THR A 50 4.46 -1.16 8.94
CA THR A 50 4.33 -0.22 10.07
C THR A 50 5.12 1.07 9.81
N ALA A 51 6.32 0.95 9.27
CA ALA A 51 7.14 2.10 8.88
C ALA A 51 6.47 2.91 7.76
N LEU A 52 5.83 2.25 6.79
CA LEU A 52 5.06 2.93 5.74
C LEU A 52 3.83 3.64 6.29
N ASP A 53 3.11 3.02 7.23
CA ASP A 53 1.97 3.65 7.91
C ASP A 53 2.40 4.91 8.66
N ALA A 54 3.53 4.84 9.37
CA ALA A 54 4.12 5.98 10.09
C ALA A 54 4.62 7.08 9.14
N LEU A 55 5.23 6.69 8.01
CA LEU A 55 5.78 7.62 7.02
C LEU A 55 4.68 8.39 6.27
N LEU A 56 3.60 7.70 5.90
CA LEU A 56 2.53 8.24 5.07
C LEU A 56 1.37 8.81 5.89
N GLY A 57 1.31 8.51 7.20
CA GLY A 57 0.22 8.91 8.08
C GLY A 57 -1.13 8.27 7.73
N VAL A 58 -1.12 7.20 6.92
CA VAL A 58 -2.31 6.47 6.47
C VAL A 58 -2.08 4.97 6.61
N PRO A 59 -3.12 4.19 6.98
CA PRO A 59 -3.01 2.75 7.16
C PRO A 59 -2.97 2.03 5.80
N VAL A 60 -1.78 1.94 5.20
CA VAL A 60 -1.46 1.11 4.02
C VAL A 60 -1.47 -0.38 4.37
N SER A 61 -1.32 -0.74 5.64
CA SER A 61 -1.45 -2.11 6.18
C SER A 61 -2.72 -2.85 5.74
N LYS A 62 -3.82 -2.13 5.47
CA LYS A 62 -5.07 -2.76 4.99
C LYS A 62 -5.00 -3.35 3.58
N ARG A 63 -3.96 -3.03 2.79
CA ARG A 63 -3.86 -3.38 1.36
C ARG A 63 -2.75 -4.38 1.04
N ASP A 64 -2.09 -4.94 2.06
CA ASP A 64 -0.90 -5.79 1.91
C ASP A 64 0.10 -5.20 0.89
N PRO A 65 0.72 -4.06 1.24
CA PRO A 65 1.46 -3.25 0.27
C PRO A 65 2.77 -3.93 -0.15
N VAL A 66 3.35 -4.78 0.70
CA VAL A 66 4.63 -5.46 0.45
C VAL A 66 4.43 -6.70 -0.43
N LYS A 67 4.73 -6.61 -1.72
CA LYS A 67 4.57 -7.71 -2.69
C LYS A 67 5.69 -8.74 -2.61
N SER A 68 6.91 -8.30 -2.29
CA SER A 68 8.06 -9.21 -2.20
C SER A 68 9.12 -8.62 -1.30
N LEU A 69 9.81 -9.51 -0.57
CA LEU A 69 11.02 -9.19 0.17
C LEU A 69 12.09 -10.14 -0.35
N ARG A 70 13.12 -9.59 -1.01
CA ARG A 70 14.20 -10.36 -1.63
C ARG A 70 15.54 -9.99 -1.03
N LYS A 71 16.44 -10.97 -0.92
CA LYS A 71 17.84 -10.75 -0.52
C LYS A 71 18.57 -10.00 -1.61
N ALA A 72 19.30 -8.97 -1.19
CA ALA A 72 20.28 -8.26 -1.99
C ALA A 72 21.69 -8.64 -1.54
N TYR A 73 22.70 -8.01 -2.15
CA TYR A 73 24.09 -8.29 -1.86
C TYR A 73 24.50 -7.74 -0.48
N ALA A 74 25.50 -8.38 0.12
CA ALA A 74 26.11 -7.97 1.38
C ALA A 74 25.18 -7.93 2.61
N GLY A 75 24.21 -8.84 2.70
CA GLY A 75 23.34 -8.97 3.88
C GLY A 75 22.18 -7.98 3.92
N THR A 76 21.95 -7.21 2.86
CA THR A 76 20.80 -6.31 2.76
C THR A 76 19.60 -7.01 2.10
N HIS A 77 18.40 -6.49 2.35
CA HIS A 77 17.16 -6.85 1.68
C HIS A 77 16.65 -5.70 0.81
N VAL A 78 15.87 -6.08 -0.20
CA VAL A 78 15.10 -5.16 -1.04
C VAL A 78 13.63 -5.56 -0.92
N ALA A 79 12.77 -4.62 -0.57
CA ALA A 79 11.33 -4.81 -0.54
C ALA A 79 10.69 -4.16 -1.77
N VAL A 80 9.79 -4.89 -2.41
CA VAL A 80 8.95 -4.39 -3.49
C VAL A 80 7.59 -4.07 -2.91
N VAL A 81 7.17 -2.82 -3.02
CA VAL A 81 5.92 -2.32 -2.41
C VAL A 81 5.03 -1.74 -3.49
N ALA A 82 3.77 -2.16 -3.52
CA ALA A 82 2.75 -1.60 -4.39
C ALA A 82 1.87 -0.64 -3.58
N LEU A 83 1.87 0.63 -3.95
CA LEU A 83 1.11 1.69 -3.30
C LEU A 83 0.25 2.44 -4.33
N PRO A 84 -0.87 3.05 -3.91
CA PRO A 84 -1.59 4.01 -4.76
C PRO A 84 -0.65 5.12 -5.23
N ASP A 85 -0.85 5.61 -6.46
CA ASP A 85 0.05 6.57 -7.12
C ASP A 85 0.36 7.81 -6.26
N ASP A 86 -0.67 8.35 -5.58
CA ASP A 86 -0.54 9.50 -4.69
C ASP A 86 0.37 9.23 -3.48
N LEU A 87 0.24 8.04 -2.89
CA LEU A 87 1.07 7.59 -1.76
C LEU A 87 2.47 7.20 -2.21
N ALA A 88 2.61 6.57 -3.38
CA ALA A 88 3.91 6.25 -3.97
C ALA A 88 4.70 7.54 -4.27
N ALA A 89 4.06 8.55 -4.85
CA ALA A 89 4.67 9.85 -5.11
C ALA A 89 5.08 10.54 -3.80
N THR A 90 4.28 10.43 -2.75
CA THR A 90 4.61 10.97 -1.41
C THR A 90 5.79 10.24 -0.78
N ALA A 91 5.80 8.90 -0.83
CA ALA A 91 6.93 8.08 -0.36
C ALA A 91 8.23 8.41 -1.12
N LEU A 92 8.15 8.57 -2.44
CA LEU A 92 9.30 8.94 -3.28
C LEU A 92 9.81 10.36 -2.98
N LYS A 93 8.92 11.31 -2.66
CA LYS A 93 9.32 12.67 -2.23
C LYS A 93 10.07 12.65 -0.90
N LEU A 94 9.70 11.77 0.02
CA LEU A 94 10.40 11.59 1.30
C LEU A 94 11.75 10.88 1.09
N GLY A 95 11.83 9.96 0.13
CA GLY A 95 13.07 9.40 -0.42
C GLY A 95 13.81 8.42 0.50
N HIS A 96 13.43 8.33 1.78
CA HIS A 96 13.97 7.39 2.74
C HIS A 96 12.86 6.90 3.67
N ILE A 97 13.03 5.69 4.18
CA ILE A 97 12.16 5.09 5.18
C ILE A 97 13.04 4.58 6.32
N ARG A 98 12.59 4.80 7.55
CA ARG A 98 13.25 4.26 8.74
C ARG A 98 12.46 3.06 9.22
N VAL A 99 13.12 1.91 9.28
CA VAL A 99 12.56 0.64 9.74
C VAL A 99 13.37 0.17 10.94
N GLY A 100 12.69 -0.18 12.03
CA GLY A 100 13.30 -0.58 13.31
C GLY A 100 12.84 0.27 14.50
#